data_AF-A0A7S0JM75-F1
#
_entry.id   AF-A0A7S0JM75-F1
#
_cell.length_a   1.000
_cell.length_b   1.000
_cell.length_c   1.000
_cell.angle_alpha   90.00
_cell.angle_beta   90.00
_cell.angle_gamma   90.00
#
_symmetry.space_group_name_H-M   'P 1'
#
loop_
_entity.id
_entity.type
_entity.pdbx_description
1 polymer ?
#
loop_
_entity_poly.entity_id
_entity_poly.type
_entity_poly.pdbx_seq_one_letter_code
_entity_poly.pdbx_strand_id
1 'polypeptide(L)'
;YVCSALGCTTLLVGRKASVDGSVMATHSDDGAGYDDDNRLVKIPAQEHADGAERQLYWDTEQWPRYVGNRGNGCPGQGCVPEFLSENTGQVPYKGGYPAWEPIGSIPQVARTYGYFDVLFPAM
;
A
#
# COMPACT_ATOMS: atom_id res chain seq x y z
N TYR A 1 -33.52 -14.41 0.12
CA TYR A 1 -32.17 -14.75 0.59
C TYR A 1 -31.17 -14.02 -0.28
N VAL A 2 -30.64 -12.90 0.19
CA VAL A 2 -29.48 -12.26 -0.44
C VAL A 2 -28.27 -12.85 0.26
N CYS A 3 -27.46 -13.62 -0.45
CA CYS A 3 -26.17 -14.05 0.05
C CYS A 3 -25.28 -12.81 0.02
N SER A 4 -25.02 -12.20 1.18
CA SER A 4 -23.98 -11.20 1.30
C SER A 4 -22.65 -11.93 1.09
N ALA A 5 -22.01 -11.72 -0.05
CA ALA A 5 -20.62 -12.12 -0.22
C ALA A 5 -19.81 -11.11 0.61
N LEU A 6 -19.39 -11.53 1.81
CA LEU A 6 -18.37 -10.83 2.58
C LEU A 6 -17.04 -11.31 2.03
N GLY A 7 -16.46 -10.57 1.09
CA GLY A 7 -15.19 -10.99 0.51
C GLY A 7 -14.87 -10.28 -0.80
N CYS A 8 -13.59 -9.94 -0.90
CA CYS A 8 -13.02 -9.26 -2.04
C CYS A 8 -13.31 -10.02 -3.35
N THR A 9 -13.68 -9.29 -4.40
CA THR A 9 -14.09 -9.88 -5.69
C THR A 9 -13.25 -9.34 -6.83
N THR A 10 -12.60 -10.23 -7.59
CA THR A 10 -11.78 -9.87 -8.76
C THR A 10 -12.57 -10.01 -10.06
N LEU A 11 -12.47 -9.01 -10.93
CA LEU A 11 -12.98 -9.06 -12.30
C LEU A 11 -11.83 -8.86 -13.29
N LEU A 12 -11.71 -9.77 -14.24
CA LEU A 12 -10.74 -9.70 -15.32
C LEU A 12 -11.47 -9.65 -16.67
N VAL A 13 -11.14 -8.67 -17.50
CA VAL A 13 -11.71 -8.53 -18.85
C VAL A 13 -10.56 -8.47 -19.85
N GLY A 14 -10.48 -9.49 -20.71
CA GLY A 14 -9.50 -9.53 -21.79
C GLY A 14 -9.90 -8.63 -22.96
N ARG A 15 -8.92 -8.22 -23.77
CA ARG A 15 -9.11 -7.30 -24.91
C ARG A 15 -10.18 -7.68 -25.94
N LYS A 16 -10.49 -8.98 -26.06
CA LYS A 16 -11.54 -9.47 -26.98
C LYS A 16 -12.93 -9.47 -26.35
N ALA A 17 -13.02 -9.28 -25.04
CA ALA A 17 -14.26 -9.25 -24.27
C ALA A 17 -14.69 -7.81 -23.93
N SER A 18 -13.76 -6.86 -23.87
CA SER A 18 -14.03 -5.43 -23.71
C SER A 18 -14.61 -4.79 -24.98
N VAL A 19 -15.49 -3.80 -24.84
CA VAL A 19 -16.09 -3.05 -25.97
C VAL A 19 -15.08 -2.21 -26.75
N ASP A 20 -14.02 -1.73 -26.09
CA ASP A 20 -13.03 -0.80 -26.63
C ASP A 20 -11.67 -1.45 -26.93
N GLY A 21 -11.54 -2.75 -26.66
CA GLY A 21 -10.29 -3.49 -26.85
C GLY A 21 -9.26 -3.33 -25.72
N SER A 22 -9.61 -2.66 -24.61
CA SER A 22 -8.75 -2.53 -23.42
C SER A 22 -8.63 -3.84 -22.62
N VAL A 23 -7.62 -3.94 -21.77
CA VAL A 23 -7.51 -5.01 -20.77
C VAL A 23 -7.79 -4.40 -19.41
N MET A 24 -8.70 -5.01 -18.65
CA MET A 24 -9.04 -4.58 -17.30
C MET A 24 -8.75 -5.70 -16.31
N ALA A 25 -8.06 -5.36 -15.22
CA ALA A 25 -7.88 -6.20 -14.06
C ALA A 25 -8.27 -5.36 -12.83
N THR A 26 -9.43 -5.67 -12.25
CA THR A 26 -10.00 -4.89 -11.14
C THR A 26 -10.37 -5.81 -10.00
N HIS A 27 -10.51 -5.23 -8.81
CA HIS A 27 -10.79 -5.96 -7.58
C HIS A 27 -11.59 -5.06 -6.65
N SER A 28 -12.72 -5.52 -6.12
CA SER A 28 -13.30 -4.92 -4.92
C SER A 28 -12.53 -5.46 -3.74
N ASP A 29 -12.06 -4.57 -2.87
CA ASP A 29 -11.44 -4.93 -1.61
C ASP A 29 -12.36 -4.44 -0.48
N ASP A 30 -12.92 -5.41 0.24
CA ASP A 30 -14.02 -5.22 1.17
C ASP A 30 -13.53 -4.86 2.59
N GLY A 31 -12.22 -4.64 2.74
CA GLY A 31 -11.60 -4.23 3.99
C GLY A 31 -11.50 -5.35 5.03
N ALA A 32 -10.72 -5.12 6.07
CA ALA A 32 -10.59 -6.03 7.21
C ALA A 32 -11.15 -5.44 8.51
N GLY A 33 -11.67 -4.21 8.47
CA GLY A 33 -12.17 -3.50 9.64
C GLY A 33 -12.96 -2.24 9.31
N TYR A 34 -13.16 -1.39 10.31
CA TYR A 34 -13.90 -0.12 10.19
C TYR A 34 -13.02 1.06 9.76
N ASP A 35 -11.70 0.93 9.88
CA ASP A 35 -10.73 2.02 9.76
C ASP A 35 -9.64 1.69 8.72
N ASP A 36 -10.04 1.47 7.46
CA ASP A 36 -9.09 1.19 6.37
C ASP A 36 -8.39 2.47 5.87
N ASP A 37 -7.21 2.31 5.24
CA ASP A 37 -6.32 3.41 4.82
C ASP A 37 -6.17 3.46 3.28
N ASN A 38 -7.24 3.88 2.60
CA ASN A 38 -7.35 3.89 1.13
C ASN A 38 -6.65 5.09 0.47
N ARG A 39 -5.34 4.97 0.26
CA ARG A 39 -4.54 6.02 -0.41
C ARG A 39 -3.93 5.51 -1.71
N LEU A 40 -4.08 6.29 -2.77
CA LEU A 40 -3.36 6.11 -4.03
C LEU A 40 -2.01 6.81 -3.96
N VAL A 41 -0.95 6.05 -4.20
CA VAL A 41 0.43 6.48 -3.97
C VAL A 41 1.27 6.16 -5.18
N LYS A 42 2.17 7.07 -5.54
CA LYS A 42 3.23 6.78 -6.51
C LYS A 42 4.49 6.36 -5.78
N ILE A 43 4.99 5.16 -6.09
CA ILE A 43 6.28 4.66 -5.65
C ILE A 43 7.29 4.85 -6.80
N PRO A 44 8.38 5.62 -6.60
CA PRO A 44 9.40 5.78 -7.63
C PRO A 44 10.21 4.49 -7.82
N ALA A 45 10.86 4.35 -8.98
CA ALA A 45 11.88 3.33 -9.20
C ALA A 45 13.05 3.55 -8.22
N GLN A 46 13.64 2.47 -7.72
CA GLN A 46 14.73 2.54 -6.75
C GLN A 46 15.92 1.70 -7.18
N GLU A 47 17.10 2.12 -6.76
CA GLU A 47 18.32 1.33 -6.82
C GLU A 47 18.73 0.97 -5.39
N HIS A 48 19.25 -0.24 -5.21
CA HIS A 48 19.62 -0.78 -3.92
C HIS A 48 21.07 -1.25 -3.97
N ALA A 49 21.83 -0.99 -2.90
CA ALA A 49 23.20 -1.47 -2.76
C ALA A 49 23.24 -3.00 -2.68
N ASP A 50 24.39 -3.59 -3.04
CA ASP A 50 24.60 -5.03 -2.91
C ASP A 50 24.46 -5.45 -1.44
N GLY A 51 23.65 -6.48 -1.21
CA GLY A 51 23.32 -6.97 0.14
C GLY A 51 22.33 -6.08 0.92
N ALA A 52 21.65 -5.14 0.26
CA ALA A 52 20.58 -4.38 0.90
C ALA A 52 19.41 -5.30 1.28
N GLU A 53 18.86 -5.09 2.47
CA GLU A 53 17.75 -5.87 3.03
C GLU A 53 16.50 -5.00 3.21
N ARG A 54 15.33 -5.55 2.90
CA ARG A 54 14.03 -4.94 3.16
C ARG A 54 13.44 -5.51 4.43
N GLN A 55 13.21 -4.65 5.41
CA GLN A 55 12.51 -5.01 6.64
C GLN A 55 11.04 -5.31 6.36
N LEU A 56 10.54 -6.39 6.97
CA LEU A 56 9.14 -6.80 6.95
C LEU A 56 8.49 -6.40 8.27
N TYR A 57 7.26 -5.91 8.19
CA TYR A 57 6.46 -5.49 9.34
C TYR A 57 5.12 -6.22 9.28
N TRP A 58 4.52 -6.43 10.46
CA TRP A 58 3.18 -6.99 10.54
C TRP A 58 2.17 -6.03 9.92
N ASP A 59 1.32 -6.52 9.02
CA ASP A 59 0.18 -5.76 8.51
C ASP A 59 -1.02 -5.97 9.43
N THR A 60 -1.52 -4.89 10.01
CA THR A 60 -2.70 -4.92 10.88
C THR A 60 -3.99 -4.78 10.10
N GLU A 61 -3.92 -4.48 8.80
CA GLU A 61 -5.08 -4.19 7.94
C GLU A 61 -6.02 -3.12 8.54
N GLN A 62 -5.45 -2.26 9.39
CA GLN A 62 -6.13 -1.23 10.17
C GLN A 62 -5.30 0.04 10.17
N TRP A 63 -5.98 1.18 10.23
CA TRP A 63 -5.33 2.46 10.42
C TRP A 63 -4.95 2.70 11.90
N PRO A 64 -3.74 3.23 12.18
CA PRO A 64 -2.64 3.48 11.24
C PRO A 64 -1.86 2.20 10.93
N ARG A 65 -1.48 2.00 9.66
CA ARG A 65 -0.60 0.91 9.22
C ARG A 65 0.81 1.41 8.92
N TYR A 66 1.81 0.53 9.02
CA TYR A 66 3.17 0.86 8.63
C TYR A 66 3.30 0.97 7.11
N VAL A 67 3.55 2.19 6.61
CA VAL A 67 3.83 2.44 5.18
C VAL A 67 5.34 2.42 4.90
N GLY A 68 6.15 2.70 5.92
CA GLY A 68 7.60 2.84 5.82
C GLY A 68 8.06 3.95 4.89
N ASN A 69 9.38 4.06 4.71
CA ASN A 69 10.00 5.00 3.77
C ASN A 69 10.10 4.38 2.36
N ARG A 70 8.99 3.89 1.80
CA ARG A 70 8.95 3.19 0.49
C ARG A 70 9.25 4.10 -0.71
N GLY A 71 9.92 5.22 -0.53
CA GLY A 71 10.42 6.10 -1.58
C GLY A 71 11.50 6.99 -1.01
N ASN A 72 12.77 6.63 -1.24
CA ASN A 72 13.96 7.41 -0.89
C ASN A 72 13.72 8.93 -0.94
N GLY A 73 13.51 9.55 0.23
CA GLY A 73 13.66 10.98 0.46
C GLY A 73 12.97 11.89 -0.57
N CYS A 74 11.63 11.91 -0.63
CA CYS A 74 10.91 12.99 -1.32
C CYS A 74 11.18 14.35 -0.63
N PRO A 75 11.95 15.28 -1.22
CA PRO A 75 11.95 16.67 -0.80
C PRO A 75 10.73 17.31 -1.47
N GLY A 76 9.60 17.33 -0.76
CA GLY A 76 8.35 17.93 -1.23
C GLY A 76 7.28 16.88 -1.56
N GLN A 77 6.28 16.81 -0.69
CA GLN A 77 4.84 16.58 -0.98
C GLN A 77 4.44 15.44 -1.94
N GLY A 78 5.31 14.46 -2.18
CA GLY A 78 5.13 13.43 -3.22
C GLY A 78 5.47 12.02 -2.79
N CYS A 79 5.35 11.72 -1.50
CA CYS A 79 5.40 10.38 -0.94
C CYS A 79 4.32 10.41 0.17
N VAL A 80 3.52 9.36 0.33
CA VAL A 80 2.47 9.27 1.38
C VAL A 80 2.95 9.96 2.65
N PRO A 81 2.16 10.83 3.33
CA PRO A 81 2.59 11.40 4.59
C PRO A 81 3.10 10.26 5.46
N GLU A 82 4.42 10.23 5.63
CA GLU A 82 5.08 9.14 6.33
C GLU A 82 4.54 9.21 7.74
N PHE A 83 4.06 8.10 8.29
CA PHE A 83 3.73 8.04 9.72
C PHE A 83 5.03 7.93 10.53
N LEU A 84 5.95 8.88 10.31
CA LEU A 84 7.02 9.18 11.22
C LEU A 84 6.44 9.99 12.39
N SER A 85 6.95 9.75 13.59
CA SER A 85 6.55 10.48 14.81
C SER A 85 6.59 12.00 14.64
N GLU A 86 7.42 12.52 13.73
CA GLU A 86 7.60 13.94 13.40
C GLU A 86 6.50 14.56 12.52
N ASN A 87 5.76 13.78 11.71
CA ASN A 87 4.72 14.29 10.78
C ASN A 87 3.29 14.12 11.30
N THR A 88 3.14 13.75 12.57
CA THR A 88 1.88 13.37 13.25
C THR A 88 0.94 14.52 13.60
N GLY A 89 1.29 15.77 13.26
CA GLY A 89 0.52 16.97 13.59
C GLY A 89 -0.67 17.27 12.67
N GLN A 90 -0.86 16.56 11.55
CA GLN A 90 -1.89 16.89 10.55
C GLN A 90 -3.06 15.90 10.46
N VAL A 91 -2.96 14.70 11.06
CA VAL A 91 -4.09 13.76 11.20
C VAL A 91 -4.02 13.11 12.59
N PRO A 92 -4.86 13.52 13.55
CA PRO A 92 -4.75 13.04 14.93
C PRO A 92 -5.23 11.60 15.06
N TYR A 93 -4.30 10.62 15.06
CA TYR A 93 -4.60 9.31 15.63
C TYR A 93 -4.72 9.45 17.14
N LYS A 94 -5.93 9.25 17.66
CA LYS A 94 -6.29 9.54 19.06
C LYS A 94 -5.57 8.65 20.09
N GLY A 95 -4.77 7.67 19.65
CA GLY A 95 -4.04 6.71 20.49
C GLY A 95 -2.50 6.76 20.41
N GLY A 96 -1.91 7.60 19.56
CA GLY A 96 -0.46 7.57 19.27
C GLY A 96 -0.06 6.38 18.40
N TYR A 97 0.90 6.57 17.48
CA TYR A 97 1.27 5.52 16.52
C TYR A 97 1.97 4.35 17.24
N PRO A 98 1.65 3.09 16.92
CA PRO A 98 2.34 1.95 17.51
C PRO A 98 3.82 1.95 17.08
N ALA A 99 4.69 1.47 17.97
CA ALA A 99 6.06 1.16 17.59
C ALA A 99 6.05 -0.07 16.67
N TRP A 100 6.56 0.09 15.46
CA TRP A 100 6.63 -1.00 14.48
C TRP A 100 7.97 -1.73 14.60
N GLU A 101 7.95 -2.96 15.10
CA GLU A 101 9.13 -3.82 15.14
C GLU A 101 9.19 -4.70 13.87
N PRO A 102 10.35 -4.79 13.19
CA PRO A 102 10.49 -5.71 12.08
C PRO A 102 10.30 -7.16 12.54
N ILE A 103 9.49 -7.92 11.80
CA ILE A 103 9.28 -9.35 12.03
C ILE A 103 10.26 -10.22 11.22
N GLY A 104 11.04 -9.60 10.33
CA GLY A 104 12.00 -10.28 9.48
C GLY A 104 12.56 -9.36 8.40
N SER A 105 13.39 -9.93 7.51
CA SER A 105 13.94 -9.21 6.37
C SER A 105 14.03 -10.11 5.14
N ILE A 106 14.01 -9.49 3.96
CA ILE A 106 14.23 -10.14 2.67
C ILE A 106 15.27 -9.36 1.85
N PRO A 107 16.12 -10.03 1.06
CA PRO A 107 17.07 -9.33 0.20
C PRO A 107 16.36 -8.44 -0.82
N GLN A 108 16.88 -7.24 -1.04
CA GLN A 108 16.45 -6.35 -2.12
C GLN A 108 17.08 -6.78 -3.44
N VAL A 109 16.32 -6.65 -4.52
CA VAL A 109 16.89 -6.70 -5.87
C VAL A 109 17.66 -5.41 -6.14
N ALA A 110 18.68 -5.43 -7.01
CA ALA A 110 19.50 -4.24 -7.29
C ALA A 110 18.69 -3.03 -7.80
N ARG A 111 17.55 -3.27 -8.48
CA ARG A 111 16.69 -2.21 -9.02
C ARG A 111 15.23 -2.63 -9.08
N THR A 112 14.34 -1.68 -8.77
CA THR A 112 12.88 -1.81 -8.89
C THR A 112 12.33 -0.80 -9.91
N TYR A 113 11.15 -1.10 -10.47
CA TYR A 113 10.41 -0.13 -11.29
C TYR A 113 9.49 0.72 -10.41
N GLY A 114 9.18 1.92 -10.89
CA GLY A 114 8.15 2.75 -10.26
C GLY A 114 6.76 2.21 -10.58
N TYR A 115 5.86 2.29 -9.60
CA TYR A 115 4.48 1.80 -9.72
C TYR A 115 3.53 2.67 -8.91
N PHE A 116 2.24 2.58 -9.20
CA PHE A 116 1.21 3.11 -8.31
C PHE A 116 0.83 2.02 -7.32
N ASP A 117 1.02 2.32 -6.04
CA ASP A 117 0.56 1.49 -4.94
C ASP A 117 -0.79 2.02 -4.52
N VAL A 118 -1.77 1.12 -4.39
CA VAL A 118 -2.94 1.47 -3.60
C VAL A 118 -2.82 0.76 -2.29
N LEU A 119 -2.59 1.57 -1.28
CA LEU A 119 -2.59 1.18 0.10
C LEU A 119 -4.03 0.72 0.41
N PHE A 120 -4.22 -0.59 0.52
CA PHE A 120 -5.41 -1.34 0.98
C PHE A 120 -6.59 -0.48 1.51
N PRO A 121 -7.83 -0.57 0.99
CA PRO A 121 -8.32 -1.04 -0.32
C PRO A 121 -8.43 0.07 -1.39
N ALA A 122 -8.07 -0.20 -2.65
CA ALA A 122 -8.57 0.59 -3.79
C ALA A 122 -9.79 -0.09 -4.39
N MET A 123 -10.83 0.69 -4.62
CA MET A 123 -11.89 0.35 -5.57
C MET A 123 -11.45 0.61 -7.02
#